data_AF-A0A2G2ZJT9-F1
#
_entry.id   AF-A0A2G2ZJT9-F1
#
_cell.length_a   1.000
_cell.length_b   1.000
_cell.length_c   1.000
_cell.angle_alpha   90.00
_cell.angle_beta   90.00
_cell.angle_gamma   90.00
#
_symmetry.space_group_name_H-M   'P 1'
#
loop_
_entity.id
_entity.type
_entity.pdbx_description
1 polymer ?
#
loop_
_entity_poly.entity_id
_entity_poly.type
_entity_poly.pdbx_seq_one_letter_code
_entity_poly.pdbx_strand_id
1 'polypeptide(L)'
;MNYIYGVYEEGRKYIVRLDNRTCNYGRFHLDEIPCMHAIAVLKRKHVKKMKSYCSDYYKKEILVKTYEMSFCPMLNKLDWHVLAEVLEDVIFPLKYKYH
;
A
#
# COMPACT_ATOMS: atom_id res chain seq x y z
N MET A 1 -9.09 9.27 22.48
CA MET A 1 -9.78 7.97 22.50
C MET A 1 -8.96 6.99 21.68
N ASN A 2 -8.50 5.88 22.25
CA ASN A 2 -7.62 4.93 21.55
C ASN A 2 -8.47 3.89 20.81
N TYR A 3 -8.45 3.91 19.48
CA TYR A 3 -9.18 2.96 18.62
C TYR A 3 -8.33 1.70 18.31
N ILE A 4 -7.91 1.03 19.38
CA ILE A 4 -7.06 -0.16 19.32
C ILE A 4 -7.93 -1.42 19.42
N TYR A 5 -7.74 -2.36 18.50
CA TYR A 5 -8.52 -3.59 18.41
C TYR A 5 -7.62 -4.81 18.27
N GLY A 6 -7.98 -5.89 18.97
CA GLY A 6 -7.38 -7.21 18.77
C GLY A 6 -8.24 -8.05 17.82
N VAL A 7 -7.64 -8.60 16.78
CA VAL A 7 -8.25 -9.55 15.83
C VAL A 7 -7.49 -10.87 15.94
N TYR A 8 -8.20 -11.98 16.13
CA TYR A 8 -7.58 -13.31 16.14
C TYR A 8 -7.78 -13.98 14.79
N GLU A 9 -6.70 -14.54 14.25
CA GLU A 9 -6.69 -15.30 13.01
C GLU A 9 -5.62 -16.38 13.14
N GLU A 10 -6.00 -17.64 12.87
CA GLU A 10 -5.09 -18.81 12.91
C GLU A 10 -4.25 -18.92 14.21
N GLY A 11 -4.88 -18.65 15.36
CA GLY A 11 -4.20 -18.70 16.65
C GLY A 11 -3.24 -17.54 16.95
N ARG A 12 -3.07 -16.59 16.02
CA ARG A 12 -2.29 -15.36 16.22
C ARG A 12 -3.21 -14.18 16.51
N LYS A 13 -2.70 -13.23 17.29
CA LYS A 13 -3.39 -11.97 17.60
C LYS A 13 -2.76 -10.83 16.81
N TYR A 14 -3.60 -10.14 16.04
CA TYR A 14 -3.26 -8.94 15.32
C TYR A 14 -3.82 -7.71 16.04
N ILE A 15 -2.98 -6.69 16.18
CA ILE A 15 -3.36 -5.41 16.78
C ILE A 15 -3.57 -4.39 15.67
N VAL A 16 -4.81 -3.93 15.54
CA VAL A 16 -5.23 -2.90 14.60
C VAL A 16 -5.39 -1.58 15.36
N ARG A 17 -4.73 -0.52 14.90
CA ARG A 17 -4.93 0.84 15.40
C ARG A 17 -5.54 1.68 14.28
N LEU A 18 -6.82 2.03 14.41
CA LEU A 18 -7.55 2.73 13.35
C LEU A 18 -7.18 4.22 13.25
N ASP A 19 -6.82 4.83 14.37
CA ASP A 19 -6.32 6.21 14.47
C ASP A 19 -5.02 6.39 13.68
N ASN A 20 -4.06 5.48 13.90
CA ASN A 20 -2.76 5.54 13.25
C ASN A 20 -2.72 4.77 11.92
N ARG A 21 -3.84 4.18 11.49
CA ARG A 21 -3.92 3.34 10.30
C ARG A 21 -2.83 2.25 10.25
N THR A 22 -2.61 1.56 11.37
CA THR A 22 -1.59 0.50 11.48
C THR A 22 -2.20 -0.85 11.85
N CYS A 23 -1.54 -1.89 11.38
CA CYS A 23 -1.74 -3.28 11.80
C CYS A 23 -0.37 -3.92 11.96
N ASN A 24 -0.14 -4.72 13.00
CA ASN A 24 1.14 -5.44 13.17
C ASN A 24 1.40 -6.51 12.10
N TYR A 25 0.44 -6.80 11.22
CA TYR A 25 0.67 -7.51 9.95
C TYR A 25 1.49 -6.69 8.93
N GLY A 26 1.72 -5.39 9.19
CA GLY A 26 2.56 -4.50 8.40
C GLY A 26 1.85 -3.83 7.21
N ARG A 27 0.94 -4.55 6.54
CA ARG A 27 0.34 -4.05 5.28
C ARG A 27 -0.44 -2.74 5.39
N PHE A 28 -1.14 -2.49 6.49
CA PHE A 28 -1.90 -1.24 6.61
C PHE A 28 -0.99 0.01 6.67
N HIS A 29 0.21 -0.13 7.26
CA HIS A 29 1.16 0.97 7.27
C HIS A 29 1.86 1.15 5.92
N LEU A 30 2.20 0.04 5.26
CA LEU A 30 2.97 0.04 4.00
C LEU A 30 2.12 0.44 2.79
N ASP A 31 0.97 -0.21 2.63
CA ASP A 31 0.09 0.00 1.48
C ASP A 31 -0.81 1.23 1.69
N GLU A 32 -0.85 1.77 2.91
CA GLU A 32 -1.79 2.81 3.35
C GLU A 32 -3.28 2.53 3.00
N ILE A 33 -3.58 1.24 2.78
CA ILE A 33 -4.90 0.67 2.53
C ILE A 33 -5.24 -0.25 3.72
N PRO A 34 -6.47 -0.21 4.24
CA PRO A 34 -6.89 -1.12 5.29
C PRO A 34 -6.64 -2.59 4.92
N CYS A 35 -5.79 -3.27 5.70
CA CYS A 35 -5.60 -4.71 5.58
C CYS A 35 -6.88 -5.48 5.98
N MET A 36 -6.90 -6.80 5.73
CA MET A 36 -8.05 -7.66 6.06
C MET A 36 -8.49 -7.57 7.53
N HIS A 37 -7.55 -7.48 8.49
CA HIS A 37 -7.87 -7.30 9.91
C HIS A 37 -8.54 -5.95 10.18
N ALA A 38 -8.04 -4.87 9.57
CA ALA A 38 -8.62 -3.54 9.70
C ALA A 38 -10.03 -3.49 9.08
N ILE A 39 -10.22 -4.11 7.92
CA ILE A 39 -11.53 -4.25 7.26
C ILE A 39 -12.51 -4.99 8.17
N ALA A 40 -12.09 -6.08 8.81
CA ALA A 40 -12.95 -6.83 9.74
C ALA A 40 -13.40 -5.96 10.92
N VAL A 41 -12.50 -5.19 11.53
CA VAL A 41 -12.82 -4.24 12.60
C VAL A 41 -13.80 -3.17 12.12
N LEU A 42 -13.53 -2.55 10.97
CA LEU A 42 -14.38 -1.49 10.40
C LEU A 42 -15.80 -2.00 10.09
N LYS A 43 -15.92 -3.22 9.56
CA LYS A 43 -17.21 -3.89 9.33
C LYS A 43 -17.95 -4.14 10.64
N ARG A 44 -17.26 -4.69 11.66
CA ARG A 44 -17.84 -4.94 12.99
C ARG A 44 -18.33 -3.65 13.66
N LYS A 45 -17.68 -2.53 13.40
CA LYS A 45 -18.06 -1.20 13.92
C LYS A 45 -19.08 -0.47 13.05
N HIS A 46 -19.62 -1.13 12.01
CA HIS A 46 -20.60 -0.55 11.09
C HIS A 46 -20.16 0.79 10.51
N VAL A 47 -18.86 0.95 10.25
CA VAL A 47 -18.31 2.16 9.65
C VAL A 47 -18.80 2.28 8.20
N LYS A 48 -19.66 3.27 7.93
CA LYS A 48 -20.19 3.50 6.59
C LYS A 48 -19.14 4.02 5.60
N LYS A 49 -18.25 4.90 6.06
CA LYS A 49 -17.22 5.55 5.22
C LYS A 49 -15.88 4.80 5.27
N MET A 50 -15.84 3.51 4.90
CA MET A 50 -14.58 2.73 4.95
C MET A 50 -13.45 3.36 4.11
N LYS A 51 -13.80 4.02 3.00
CA LYS A 51 -12.83 4.71 2.12
C LYS A 51 -12.02 5.80 2.82
N SER A 52 -12.51 6.38 3.92
CA SER A 52 -11.75 7.41 4.66
C SER A 52 -10.54 6.85 5.40
N TYR A 53 -10.43 5.52 5.51
CA TYR A 53 -9.28 4.85 6.12
C TYR A 53 -8.19 4.50 5.11
N CYS A 54 -8.42 4.69 3.81
CA CYS A 54 -7.37 4.61 2.78
C CYS A 54 -6.62 5.95 2.69
N SER A 55 -5.37 5.92 2.23
CA SER A 55 -4.63 7.12 1.87
C SER A 55 -5.28 7.87 0.71
N ASP A 56 -5.04 9.18 0.69
CA ASP A 56 -5.46 10.08 -0.37
C ASP A 56 -4.83 9.72 -1.71
N TYR A 57 -3.67 9.07 -1.70
CA TYR A 57 -3.01 8.52 -2.89
C TYR A 57 -3.95 7.67 -3.75
N TYR A 58 -4.86 6.92 -3.12
CA TYR A 58 -5.81 6.03 -3.81
C TYR A 58 -7.14 6.72 -4.17
N LYS A 59 -7.27 8.03 -3.96
CA LYS A 59 -8.43 8.77 -4.45
C LYS A 59 -8.39 8.85 -5.97
N LYS A 60 -9.56 8.67 -6.60
CA LYS A 60 -9.71 8.72 -8.06
C LYS A 60 -9.11 10.00 -8.66
N GLU A 61 -9.37 11.14 -8.04
CA GLU A 61 -8.87 12.44 -8.49
C GLU A 61 -7.34 12.51 -8.49
N ILE A 62 -6.70 11.98 -7.44
CA ILE A 62 -5.24 11.92 -7.32
C ILE A 62 -4.66 10.95 -8.35
N LEU A 63 -5.27 9.77 -8.53
CA LEU A 63 -4.85 8.81 -9.54
C LEU A 63 -4.93 9.40 -10.94
N VAL A 64 -6.06 10.02 -11.31
CA VAL A 64 -6.23 10.66 -12.61
C VAL A 64 -5.18 11.74 -12.83
N LYS A 65 -4.96 12.62 -11.84
CA LYS A 65 -3.95 13.67 -11.93
C LYS A 65 -2.51 13.13 -12.03
N THR A 66 -2.21 12.04 -11.34
CA THR A 66 -0.89 11.39 -11.38
C THR A 66 -0.56 10.86 -12.77
N TYR A 67 -1.56 10.34 -13.48
CA TYR A 67 -1.43 9.81 -14.84
C TYR A 67 -1.91 10.76 -15.95
N GLU A 68 -2.22 12.02 -15.61
CA GLU A 68 -2.66 13.03 -16.57
C GLU A 68 -1.52 13.39 -17.54
N MET A 69 -0.28 13.33 -17.07
CA MET A 69 0.89 13.56 -17.89
C MET A 69 1.08 12.40 -18.88
N SER A 70 1.03 12.71 -20.17
CA SER A 70 1.41 11.73 -21.20
C SER A 70 2.93 11.56 -21.17
N PHE A 71 3.39 10.41 -20.70
CA PHE A 71 4.72 9.96 -21.05
C PHE A 71 4.65 9.59 -22.53
N CYS A 72 5.37 10.31 -23.39
CA CYS A 72 5.58 9.84 -24.76
C CYS A 72 6.29 8.49 -24.64
N PRO A 73 5.64 7.36 -24.99
CA PRO A 73 6.29 6.07 -24.87
C PRO A 73 7.49 6.08 -25.82
N MET A 74 8.69 5.82 -25.29
CA MET A 74 9.86 5.54 -26.12
C MET A 74 9.65 4.17 -26.74
N LEU A 75 9.03 4.17 -27.93
CA LEU A 75 8.59 2.98 -28.66
C LEU A 75 9.76 2.05 -28.99
N ASN A 76 10.95 2.60 -29.21
CA ASN A 76 12.12 1.83 -29.58
C ASN A 76 13.14 1.77 -28.43
N LYS A 77 13.59 0.56 -28.12
CA LYS A 77 14.66 0.30 -27.15
C LYS A 77 15.98 1.00 -27.54
N LEU A 78 16.20 1.24 -28.83
CA LEU A 78 17.37 1.95 -29.34
C LEU A 78 17.40 3.43 -28.93
N ASP A 79 16.24 4.02 -28.63
CA ASP A 79 16.15 5.43 -28.22
C ASP A 79 16.46 5.58 -26.72
N TRP A 80 16.50 4.48 -25.96
CA TRP A 80 16.70 4.52 -24.51
C TRP A 80 18.12 4.99 -24.17
N HIS A 81 18.23 6.20 -23.64
CA HIS A 81 19.47 6.68 -23.05
C HIS A 81 19.68 5.99 -21.70
N VAL A 82 20.36 4.84 -21.71
CA VAL A 82 20.78 4.16 -20.48
C VAL A 82 22.09 4.80 -20.01
N LEU A 83 22.06 5.43 -18.83
CA LEU A 83 23.27 5.96 -18.19
C LEU A 83 24.23 4.81 -17.85
N ALA A 84 25.53 5.03 -18.01
CA ALA A 84 26.56 4.03 -17.71
C ALA A 84 26.46 3.51 -16.26
N GLU A 85 26.07 4.38 -15.33
CA GLU A 85 25.85 4.05 -13.91
C GLU A 85 24.76 2.97 -13.70
N VAL A 86 23.73 2.93 -14.55
CA VAL A 86 22.64 1.93 -14.47
C VAL A 86 23.06 0.59 -15.08
N LEU A 87 23.99 0.61 -16.04
CA LEU A 87 24.51 -0.61 -16.67
C LEU A 87 25.40 -1.42 -15.72
N GLU A 88 26.07 -0.75 -14.78
CA GLU A 88 26.91 -1.41 -13.77
C GLU A 88 26.13 -1.84 -12.52
N ASP A 89 24.87 -1.42 -12.39
CA ASP A 89 24.05 -1.71 -11.23
C ASP A 89 23.61 -3.18 -11.20
N VAL A 90 24.22 -3.95 -10.29
CA VAL A 90 23.84 -5.36 -10.05
C VAL A 90 22.61 -5.39 -9.17
N ILE A 91 21.44 -5.59 -9.77
CA ILE A 91 20.18 -5.74 -9.02
C ILE A 91 20.15 -7.11 -8.35
N PHE A 92 20.37 -7.14 -7.04
CA PHE A 92 20.15 -8.34 -6.25
C PHE A 92 18.65 -8.62 -6.09
N PRO A 93 18.22 -9.90 -6.05
CA PRO A 93 16.84 -10.24 -5.78
C PRO A 93 16.39 -9.60 -4.46
N LEU A 94 15.18 -9.05 -4.47
CA LEU A 94 14.55 -8.56 -3.24
C LEU A 94 14.52 -9.72 -2.23
N LYS A 95 15.10 -9.49 -1.04
CA LYS A 95 15.22 -10.51 0.02
C LYS A 95 13.86 -10.91 0.64
N TYR A 96 12.76 -10.36 0.16
CA TYR A 96 11.43 -10.62 0.71
C TYR A 96 10.92 -11.98 0.23
N LYS A 97 10.92 -12.96 1.13
CA LYS A 97 10.12 -14.18 0.95
C LYS A 97 8.67 -13.82 1.21
N TYR A 98 7.83 -13.89 0.18
CA TYR A 98 6.38 -13.96 0.36
C TYR A 98 6.10 -15.31 1.06
N HIS A 99 5.83 -15.24 2.37
CA HIS A 99 5.36 -16.35 3.18
C HIS A 99 3.83 -16.33 3.25
#